data_AF-A0A8T7HEG8-F1
#
_entry.id   AF-A0A8T7HEG8-F1
#
_cell.length_a   1.000
_cell.length_b   1.000
_cell.length_c   1.000
_cell.angle_alpha   90.00
_cell.angle_beta   90.00
_cell.angle_gamma   90.00
#
_symmetry.space_group_name_H-M   'P 1'
#
loop_
_entity.id
_entity.type
_entity.pdbx_description
1 polymer ?
#
loop_
_entity_poly.entity_id
_entity_poly.type
_entity_poly.pdbx_seq_one_letter_code
_entity_poly.pdbx_strand_id
1 'polypeptide(L)'
;MNKKASVFHWIPLFLIGAFVFFMVMSNSVNVSVKEKGEWQTSFLQDFVYQGEVELHKLDQNALVVARKSTLQLASNGGYHKDSPCGKTFGLNKLGLQCFPKVDKEFSLVFNELFEGDTFDVFIEGQEVRGKGEKMLKVTSLNPKYAQSLYELQGNFHISLGYSFNEYDILKSDLLEILQKCNQNSDLNVCLDQHKKVNWKYSECGSNQYKSEGRTVPFCVEGSKILDEFGNAADVEYKFAVDFP
;
A
#
# COMPACT_ATOMS: atom_id res chain seq x y z
N MET A 1 -29.79 43.89 -53.12
CA MET A 1 -29.32 43.47 -51.77
C MET A 1 -29.06 41.98 -51.76
N ASN A 2 -27.85 41.56 -51.35
CA ASN A 2 -27.46 40.14 -51.35
C ASN A 2 -28.09 39.43 -50.14
N LYS A 3 -29.03 38.51 -50.38
CA LYS A 3 -29.77 37.78 -49.33
C LYS A 3 -28.84 37.04 -48.34
N LYS A 4 -27.62 36.70 -48.77
CA LYS A 4 -26.61 36.04 -47.91
C LYS A 4 -26.00 36.99 -46.87
N ALA A 5 -25.68 38.23 -47.25
CA ALA A 5 -25.26 39.27 -46.31
C ALA A 5 -26.36 39.62 -45.31
N SER A 6 -27.62 39.30 -45.65
CA SER A 6 -28.73 39.52 -44.74
C SER A 6 -28.75 38.58 -43.54
N VAL A 7 -28.32 37.34 -43.72
CA VAL A 7 -28.38 36.34 -42.65
C VAL A 7 -27.24 36.55 -41.63
N PHE A 8 -26.08 36.98 -42.11
CA PHE A 8 -24.88 37.15 -41.27
C PHE A 8 -25.01 38.25 -40.21
N HIS A 9 -25.88 39.26 -40.40
CA HIS A 9 -26.07 40.32 -39.40
C HIS A 9 -27.07 39.97 -38.30
N TRP A 10 -27.97 39.00 -38.51
CA TRP A 10 -28.92 38.57 -37.47
C TRP A 10 -28.27 37.65 -36.43
N ILE A 11 -27.22 36.91 -36.81
CA ILE A 11 -26.48 36.03 -35.90
C ILE A 11 -25.90 36.79 -34.69
N PRO A 12 -25.13 37.90 -34.85
CA PRO A 12 -24.61 38.64 -33.70
C PRO A 12 -25.72 39.31 -32.88
N LEU A 13 -26.80 39.79 -33.52
CA LEU A 13 -27.96 40.34 -32.81
C LEU A 13 -28.65 39.28 -31.93
N PHE A 14 -28.78 38.05 -32.41
CA PHE A 14 -29.33 36.94 -31.62
C PHE A 14 -28.41 36.56 -30.46
N LEU A 15 -27.09 36.51 -30.68
CA LEU A 15 -26.12 36.25 -29.60
C LEU A 15 -26.16 37.32 -28.51
N ILE A 16 -26.23 38.60 -28.90
CA ILE A 16 -26.37 39.72 -27.95
C ILE A 16 -27.70 39.60 -27.20
N GLY A 17 -28.80 39.31 -27.90
CA GLY A 17 -30.12 39.12 -27.29
C GLY A 17 -30.13 37.96 -26.27
N ALA A 18 -29.56 36.82 -26.62
CA ALA A 18 -29.44 35.66 -25.74
C ALA A 18 -28.57 35.96 -24.51
N PHE A 19 -27.46 36.69 -24.69
CA PHE A 19 -26.61 37.11 -23.58
C PHE A 19 -27.31 38.08 -22.62
N VAL A 20 -28.01 39.09 -23.15
CA VAL A 20 -28.78 40.03 -22.33
C VAL A 20 -29.90 39.30 -21.59
N PHE A 21 -30.61 38.39 -22.26
CA PHE A 21 -31.63 37.56 -21.63
C PHE A 21 -31.06 36.70 -20.50
N PHE A 22 -29.92 36.05 -20.72
CA PHE A 22 -29.22 35.29 -19.69
C PHE A 22 -28.85 36.15 -18.48
N MET A 23 -28.30 37.35 -18.71
CA MET A 23 -27.93 38.28 -17.62
C MET A 23 -29.15 38.75 -16.82
N VAL A 24 -30.26 39.08 -17.49
CA VAL A 24 -31.52 39.47 -16.82
C VAL A 24 -32.07 38.31 -15.99
N MET A 25 -32.15 37.12 -16.59
CA MET A 25 -32.63 35.92 -15.91
C MET A 25 -31.74 35.56 -14.72
N SER A 26 -30.41 35.57 -14.89
CA SER A 26 -29.45 35.26 -13.83
C SER A 26 -29.54 36.23 -12.65
N ASN A 27 -29.81 37.51 -12.91
CA ASN A 27 -30.00 38.51 -11.84
C ASN A 27 -31.37 38.39 -11.16
N SER A 28 -32.39 37.89 -11.87
CA SER A 28 -33.74 37.69 -11.30
C SER A 28 -33.87 36.40 -10.48
N VAL A 29 -33.00 35.42 -10.67
CA VAL A 29 -32.96 34.19 -9.87
C VAL A 29 -32.16 34.48 -8.59
N ASN A 30 -32.82 35.13 -7.62
CA ASN A 30 -32.33 35.17 -6.25
C ASN A 30 -32.55 33.81 -5.60
N VAL A 31 -31.60 32.88 -5.79
CA VAL A 31 -31.51 31.73 -4.88
C VAL A 31 -31.33 32.31 -3.49
N SER A 32 -32.29 32.07 -2.60
CA SER A 32 -32.30 32.72 -1.30
C SER A 32 -30.98 32.40 -0.59
N VAL A 33 -30.45 33.36 0.19
CA VAL A 33 -29.24 33.13 1.01
C VAL A 33 -29.40 31.89 1.87
N LYS A 34 -30.64 31.63 2.32
CA LYS A 34 -31.03 30.42 3.04
C LYS A 34 -30.83 29.15 2.21
N GLU A 35 -31.33 29.08 0.98
CA GLU A 35 -31.14 27.90 0.11
C GLU A 35 -29.67 27.65 -0.24
N LYS A 36 -28.89 28.72 -0.48
CA LYS A 36 -27.43 28.60 -0.69
C LYS A 36 -26.75 28.03 0.55
N GLY A 37 -27.07 28.56 1.73
CA GLY A 37 -26.51 28.09 3.01
C GLY A 37 -26.91 26.65 3.34
N GLU A 38 -28.17 26.28 3.10
CA GLU A 38 -28.66 24.90 3.25
C GLU A 38 -27.94 23.94 2.31
N TRP A 39 -27.75 24.30 1.04
CA TRP A 39 -27.02 23.46 0.08
C TRP A 39 -25.55 23.30 0.48
N GLN A 40 -24.86 24.40 0.85
CA GLN A 40 -23.45 24.33 1.29
C GLN A 40 -23.29 23.47 2.54
N THR A 41 -24.18 23.64 3.52
CA THR A 41 -24.14 22.87 4.77
C THR A 41 -24.39 21.40 4.50
N SER A 42 -25.41 21.07 3.71
CA SER A 42 -25.71 19.69 3.30
C SER A 42 -24.58 19.10 2.47
N PHE A 43 -23.96 19.87 1.58
CA PHE A 43 -22.82 19.39 0.81
C PHE A 43 -21.63 18.99 1.70
N LEU A 44 -21.27 19.86 2.66
CA LEU A 44 -20.18 19.60 3.60
C LEU A 44 -20.50 18.42 4.54
N GLN A 45 -21.72 18.34 5.05
CA GLN A 45 -22.12 17.30 6.00
C GLN A 45 -22.35 15.94 5.35
N ASP A 46 -23.02 15.93 4.19
CA ASP A 46 -23.50 14.68 3.59
C ASP A 46 -22.48 14.08 2.62
N PHE A 47 -21.67 14.89 1.92
CA PHE A 47 -20.69 14.37 0.97
C PHE A 47 -19.26 14.45 1.47
N VAL A 48 -18.80 15.65 1.88
CA VAL A 48 -17.39 15.83 2.27
C VAL A 48 -17.11 15.05 3.55
N TYR A 49 -17.88 15.28 4.61
CA TYR A 49 -17.67 14.60 5.88
C TYR A 49 -17.84 13.07 5.77
N GLN A 50 -18.88 12.58 5.09
CA GLN A 50 -19.04 11.14 4.89
C GLN A 50 -17.92 10.54 4.03
N GLY A 51 -17.46 11.27 3.01
CA GLY A 51 -16.32 10.90 2.20
C GLY A 51 -15.03 10.76 3.00
N GLU A 52 -14.73 11.75 3.85
CA GLU A 52 -13.59 11.71 4.76
C GLU A 52 -13.70 10.55 5.77
N VAL A 53 -14.91 10.24 6.26
CA VAL A 53 -15.14 9.08 7.14
C VAL A 53 -14.83 7.77 6.42
N GLU A 54 -15.26 7.61 5.17
CA GLU A 54 -14.96 6.40 4.37
C GLU A 54 -13.47 6.31 3.99
N LEU A 55 -12.83 7.41 3.62
CA LEU A 55 -11.38 7.46 3.36
C LEU A 55 -10.57 7.16 4.63
N HIS A 56 -11.00 7.66 5.78
CA HIS A 56 -10.34 7.35 7.04
C HIS A 56 -10.45 5.87 7.40
N LYS A 57 -11.62 5.25 7.19
CA LYS A 57 -11.78 3.79 7.38
C LYS A 57 -10.87 3.02 6.43
N LEU A 58 -10.77 3.44 5.17
CA LEU A 58 -9.86 2.87 4.19
C LEU A 58 -8.41 2.94 4.68
N ASP A 59 -7.95 4.10 5.16
CA ASP A 59 -6.59 4.27 5.70
C ASP A 59 -6.32 3.36 6.91
N GLN A 60 -7.27 3.25 7.85
CA GLN A 60 -7.13 2.37 9.02
C GLN A 60 -7.04 0.89 8.61
N ASN A 61 -7.91 0.46 7.69
CA ASN A 61 -7.88 -0.90 7.17
C ASN A 61 -6.58 -1.17 6.42
N ALA A 62 -6.14 -0.24 5.56
CA ALA A 62 -4.87 -0.34 4.85
C ALA A 62 -3.69 -0.43 5.82
N LEU A 63 -3.69 0.34 6.92
CA LEU A 63 -2.64 0.29 7.93
C LEU A 63 -2.54 -1.08 8.60
N VAL A 64 -3.68 -1.64 9.01
CA VAL A 64 -3.73 -2.98 9.62
C VAL A 64 -3.25 -4.04 8.63
N VAL A 65 -3.74 -4.01 7.39
CA VAL A 65 -3.36 -4.97 6.34
C VAL A 65 -1.88 -4.84 5.97
N ALA A 66 -1.34 -3.63 5.89
CA ALA A 66 0.07 -3.39 5.60
C ALA A 66 0.99 -3.95 6.71
N ARG A 67 0.61 -3.81 7.97
CA ARG A 67 1.34 -4.39 9.12
C ARG A 67 1.34 -5.91 9.05
N LYS A 68 0.16 -6.52 8.84
CA LYS A 68 0.01 -7.98 8.63
C LYS A 68 0.88 -8.46 7.46
N SER A 69 0.82 -7.75 6.34
CA SER A 69 1.58 -8.07 5.14
C SER A 69 3.09 -8.02 5.39
N THR A 70 3.56 -7.03 6.14
CA THR A 70 4.97 -6.90 6.54
C THR A 70 5.43 -8.11 7.36
N LEU A 71 4.68 -8.45 8.41
CA LEU A 71 5.01 -9.58 9.30
C LEU A 71 4.95 -10.92 8.55
N GLN A 72 3.93 -11.13 7.73
CA GLN A 72 3.80 -12.34 6.91
C GLN A 72 4.96 -12.46 5.93
N LEU A 73 5.30 -11.38 5.22
CA LEU A 73 6.38 -11.37 4.25
C LEU A 73 7.74 -11.67 4.91
N ALA A 74 8.03 -11.05 6.06
CA ALA A 74 9.25 -11.32 6.83
C ALA A 74 9.32 -12.79 7.28
N SER A 75 8.23 -13.32 7.83
CA SER A 75 8.12 -14.71 8.27
C SER A 75 8.27 -15.74 7.13
N ASN A 76 8.15 -15.29 5.88
CA ASN A 76 8.28 -16.11 4.68
C ASN A 76 9.52 -15.75 3.83
N GLY A 77 10.53 -15.14 4.46
CA GLY A 77 11.83 -14.85 3.84
C GLY A 77 11.79 -13.75 2.78
N GLY A 78 10.74 -12.93 2.75
CA GLY A 78 10.54 -11.87 1.77
C GLY A 78 9.62 -12.26 0.60
N TYR A 79 9.10 -13.48 0.54
CA TYR A 79 8.21 -13.94 -0.54
C TYR A 79 6.74 -13.95 -0.12
N HIS A 80 5.84 -13.71 -1.06
CA HIS A 80 4.39 -13.89 -0.87
C HIS A 80 4.02 -15.37 -0.72
N LYS A 81 4.65 -16.24 -1.51
CA LYS A 81 4.42 -17.70 -1.56
C LYS A 81 5.74 -18.47 -1.48
N ASP A 82 5.78 -19.65 -2.08
CA ASP A 82 6.98 -20.46 -2.16
C ASP A 82 8.02 -19.79 -3.06
N SER A 83 9.25 -19.75 -2.57
CA SER A 83 10.42 -19.30 -3.33
C SER A 83 10.59 -20.16 -4.57
N PRO A 84 10.98 -19.60 -5.73
CA PRO A 84 11.32 -20.37 -6.92
C PRO A 84 12.54 -21.29 -6.70
N CYS A 85 13.31 -21.08 -5.63
CA CYS A 85 14.43 -21.93 -5.23
C CYS A 85 14.02 -23.05 -4.28
N GLY A 86 12.72 -23.17 -3.99
CA GLY A 86 12.14 -24.21 -3.15
C GLY A 86 12.20 -23.89 -1.66
N LYS A 87 11.91 -24.92 -0.87
CA LYS A 87 11.83 -24.87 0.60
C LYS A 87 12.69 -25.95 1.23
N THR A 88 13.22 -25.65 2.41
CA THR A 88 13.83 -26.63 3.32
C THR A 88 13.46 -26.25 4.75
N PHE A 89 13.19 -27.24 5.60
CA PHE A 89 12.60 -27.02 6.93
C PHE A 89 11.25 -26.27 6.90
N GLY A 90 10.51 -26.34 5.78
CA GLY A 90 9.29 -25.56 5.57
C GLY A 90 9.53 -24.06 5.32
N LEU A 91 10.78 -23.60 5.32
CA LEU A 91 11.17 -22.21 5.08
C LEU A 91 11.59 -22.00 3.63
N ASN A 92 11.31 -20.82 3.09
CA ASN A 92 11.77 -20.43 1.76
C ASN A 92 13.29 -20.34 1.71
N LYS A 93 13.87 -20.90 0.64
CA LYS A 93 15.30 -20.78 0.38
C LYS A 93 15.66 -19.40 -0.16
N LEU A 94 16.70 -18.80 0.43
CA LEU A 94 17.45 -17.66 -0.06
C LEU A 94 18.87 -18.09 -0.46
N GLY A 95 19.47 -17.36 -1.40
CA GLY A 95 20.80 -17.66 -1.92
C GLY A 95 21.26 -16.61 -2.92
N LEU A 96 22.47 -16.77 -3.48
CA LEU A 96 23.13 -15.76 -4.33
C LEU A 96 22.25 -15.14 -5.42
N GLN A 97 21.35 -15.92 -6.01
CA GLN A 97 20.44 -15.49 -7.10
C GLN A 97 18.97 -15.61 -6.72
N CYS A 98 18.66 -15.78 -5.44
CA CYS A 98 17.33 -16.12 -4.97
C CYS A 98 16.80 -15.14 -3.94
N PHE A 99 16.64 -13.88 -4.36
CA PHE A 99 16.02 -12.85 -3.54
C PHE A 99 14.79 -12.29 -4.25
N PRO A 100 13.66 -12.16 -3.54
CA PRO A 100 12.47 -11.50 -4.06
C PRO A 100 12.69 -10.01 -4.25
N LYS A 101 11.82 -9.41 -5.06
CA LYS A 101 11.61 -7.97 -5.09
C LYS A 101 10.51 -7.64 -4.07
N VAL A 102 10.92 -7.18 -2.89
CA VAL A 102 10.06 -7.02 -1.71
C VAL A 102 8.86 -6.12 -1.98
N ASP A 103 9.03 -5.04 -2.74
CA ASP A 103 7.96 -4.15 -3.18
C ASP A 103 6.84 -4.90 -3.92
N LYS A 104 7.23 -5.74 -4.88
CA LYS A 104 6.29 -6.56 -5.65
C LYS A 104 5.62 -7.62 -4.78
N GLU A 105 6.39 -8.35 -3.98
CA GLU A 105 5.85 -9.40 -3.12
C GLU A 105 4.92 -8.83 -2.05
N PHE A 106 5.25 -7.67 -1.47
CA PHE A 106 4.39 -6.97 -0.52
C PHE A 106 3.05 -6.57 -1.15
N SER A 107 3.05 -6.02 -2.36
CA SER A 107 1.82 -5.68 -3.08
C SER A 107 0.92 -6.91 -3.32
N LEU A 108 1.51 -8.10 -3.51
CA LEU A 108 0.76 -9.35 -3.66
C LEU A 108 0.14 -9.79 -2.33
N VAL A 109 0.93 -9.79 -1.23
CA VAL A 109 0.41 -10.12 0.12
C VAL A 109 -0.68 -9.13 0.52
N PHE A 110 -0.46 -7.83 0.32
CA PHE A 110 -1.40 -6.78 0.69
C PHE A 110 -2.74 -6.99 0.01
N ASN A 111 -2.76 -7.15 -1.32
CA ASN A 111 -4.00 -7.33 -2.07
C ASN A 111 -4.68 -8.69 -1.80
N GLU A 112 -3.94 -9.72 -1.36
CA GLU A 112 -4.55 -10.98 -0.92
C GLU A 112 -5.26 -10.82 0.43
N LEU A 113 -4.67 -10.05 1.35
CA LEU A 113 -5.21 -9.83 2.69
C LEU A 113 -6.25 -8.70 2.77
N PHE A 114 -6.24 -7.77 1.82
CA PHE A 114 -7.17 -6.64 1.79
C PHE A 114 -8.55 -7.11 1.31
N GLU A 115 -9.55 -7.05 2.19
CA GLU A 115 -10.93 -7.36 1.82
C GLU A 115 -11.52 -6.22 0.99
N GLY A 116 -11.64 -6.42 -0.33
CA GLY A 116 -12.33 -5.49 -1.21
C GLY A 116 -11.67 -5.32 -2.56
N ASP A 117 -11.47 -4.05 -2.94
CA ASP A 117 -10.86 -3.69 -4.22
C ASP A 117 -9.34 -3.89 -4.21
N THR A 118 -8.78 -4.10 -5.38
CA THR A 118 -7.33 -4.16 -5.58
C THR A 118 -6.73 -2.77 -5.69
N PHE A 119 -5.52 -2.62 -5.16
CA PHE A 119 -4.75 -1.38 -5.20
C PHE A 119 -3.42 -1.59 -5.91
N ASP A 120 -3.00 -0.58 -6.66
CA ASP A 120 -1.59 -0.42 -7.02
C ASP A 120 -0.85 0.08 -5.76
N VAL A 121 -0.09 -0.81 -5.12
CA VAL A 121 0.59 -0.52 -3.84
C VAL A 121 2.05 -0.19 -4.07
N PHE A 122 2.52 0.88 -3.43
CA PHE A 122 3.88 1.38 -3.50
C PHE A 122 4.46 1.56 -2.10
N ILE A 123 5.76 1.27 -1.95
CA ILE A 123 6.51 1.45 -0.71
C ILE A 123 7.55 2.55 -0.93
N GLU A 124 7.52 3.58 -0.10
CA GLU A 124 8.49 4.68 -0.11
C GLU A 124 9.05 4.89 1.29
N GLY A 125 10.20 4.28 1.58
CA GLY A 125 10.86 4.39 2.88
C GLY A 125 10.09 3.67 3.99
N GLN A 126 9.34 4.42 4.79
CA GLN A 126 8.43 3.90 5.84
C GLN A 126 6.95 4.05 5.48
N GLU A 127 6.67 4.66 4.33
CA GLU A 127 5.32 4.95 3.87
C GLU A 127 4.84 3.87 2.91
N VAL A 128 3.57 3.54 2.99
CA VAL A 128 2.86 2.72 2.00
C VAL A 128 1.75 3.57 1.40
N ARG A 129 1.70 3.59 0.07
CA ARG A 129 0.69 4.30 -0.71
C ARG A 129 -0.07 3.32 -1.56
N GLY A 130 -1.37 3.49 -1.65
CA GLY A 130 -2.24 2.69 -2.50
C GLY A 130 -3.06 3.57 -3.41
N LYS A 131 -3.08 3.23 -4.69
CA LYS A 131 -3.98 3.85 -5.65
C LYS A 131 -5.10 2.88 -6.02
N GLY A 132 -6.33 3.23 -5.65
CA GLY A 132 -7.51 2.46 -6.03
C GLY A 132 -7.89 2.74 -7.48
N GLU A 133 -8.32 1.70 -8.19
CA GLU A 133 -8.89 1.85 -9.54
C GLU A 133 -10.34 2.36 -9.52
N LYS A 134 -11.08 2.08 -8.44
CA LYS A 134 -12.49 2.45 -8.31
C LYS A 134 -12.69 3.75 -7.55
N MET A 135 -13.71 4.49 -7.97
CA MET A 135 -14.19 5.66 -7.25
C MET A 135 -15.16 5.22 -6.14
N LEU A 136 -14.91 5.69 -4.92
CA LEU A 136 -15.84 5.62 -3.80
C LEU A 136 -17.04 6.51 -4.09
N LYS A 137 -18.23 5.97 -3.89
CA LYS A 137 -19.51 6.61 -4.19
C LYS A 137 -20.19 7.02 -2.89
N VAL A 138 -20.27 8.32 -2.65
CA VAL A 138 -20.92 8.90 -1.47
C VAL A 138 -22.27 9.49 -1.88
N THR A 139 -23.34 9.03 -1.25
CA THR A 139 -24.69 9.54 -1.47
C THR A 139 -25.14 10.40 -0.28
N SER A 140 -25.98 11.39 -0.56
CA SER A 140 -26.46 12.28 0.49
C SER A 140 -27.47 11.59 1.41
N LEU A 141 -27.32 11.78 2.71
CA LEU A 141 -28.31 11.37 3.72
C LEU A 141 -29.56 12.26 3.70
N ASN A 142 -29.44 13.50 3.20
CA ASN A 142 -30.58 14.39 3.01
C ASN A 142 -31.47 13.90 1.85
N PRO A 143 -32.76 13.58 2.11
CA PRO A 143 -33.68 13.10 1.07
C PRO A 143 -33.82 14.04 -0.13
N LYS A 144 -33.66 15.35 0.08
CA LYS A 144 -33.70 16.37 -0.99
C LYS A 144 -32.60 16.16 -2.03
N TYR A 145 -31.46 15.60 -1.62
CA TYR A 145 -30.30 15.38 -2.47
C TYR A 145 -29.95 13.88 -2.59
N ALA A 146 -30.87 12.97 -2.26
CA ALA A 146 -30.60 11.53 -2.25
C ALA A 146 -30.15 10.96 -3.62
N GLN A 147 -30.49 11.64 -4.73
CA GLN A 147 -30.05 11.27 -6.08
C GLN A 147 -28.69 11.87 -6.47
N SER A 148 -28.15 12.78 -5.66
CA SER A 148 -26.84 13.36 -5.89
C SER A 148 -25.76 12.39 -5.42
N LEU A 149 -24.78 12.19 -6.28
CA LEU A 149 -23.65 11.30 -6.06
C LEU A 149 -22.37 12.13 -6.07
N TYR A 150 -21.51 11.90 -5.10
CA TYR A 150 -20.15 12.42 -5.07
C TYR A 150 -19.16 11.27 -5.19
N GLU A 151 -18.20 11.39 -6.09
CA GLU A 151 -17.20 10.37 -6.37
C GLU A 151 -15.84 10.81 -5.84
N LEU A 152 -15.22 9.95 -5.04
CA LEU A 152 -13.91 10.16 -4.45
C LEU A 152 -12.96 9.06 -4.93
N GLN A 153 -11.69 9.38 -5.15
CA GLN A 153 -10.74 8.33 -5.44
C GLN A 153 -10.34 7.62 -4.14
N GLY A 154 -10.53 6.30 -4.07
CA GLY A 154 -10.12 5.49 -2.93
C GLY A 154 -8.61 5.29 -2.91
N ASN A 155 -7.85 6.34 -2.67
CA ASN A 155 -6.41 6.25 -2.43
C ASN A 155 -6.14 6.25 -0.94
N PHE A 156 -5.05 5.61 -0.52
CA PHE A 156 -4.60 5.65 0.87
C PHE A 156 -3.12 6.02 0.95
N HIS A 157 -2.75 6.64 2.06
CA HIS A 157 -1.37 6.97 2.40
C HIS A 157 -1.14 6.77 3.89
N ILE A 158 -0.33 5.77 4.24
CA ILE A 158 -0.10 5.35 5.62
C ILE A 158 1.40 5.29 5.91
N SER A 159 1.76 5.48 7.18
CA SER A 159 3.12 5.23 7.69
C SER A 159 3.12 3.96 8.52
N LEU A 160 4.02 3.03 8.19
CA LEU A 160 4.18 1.79 8.95
C LEU A 160 5.02 1.97 10.21
N GLY A 161 5.82 3.04 10.29
CA GLY A 161 6.89 3.17 11.29
C GLY A 161 8.00 2.12 11.15
N TYR A 162 8.04 1.44 10.01
CA TYR A 162 8.96 0.35 9.67
C TYR A 162 9.46 0.54 8.24
N SER A 163 10.74 0.28 7.97
CA SER A 163 11.33 0.44 6.63
C SER A 163 11.83 -0.89 6.07
N PHE A 164 11.45 -1.18 4.84
CA PHE A 164 11.92 -2.36 4.11
C PHE A 164 13.39 -2.28 3.67
N ASN A 165 14.07 -1.15 3.87
CA ASN A 165 15.53 -1.05 3.70
C ASN A 165 16.27 -2.05 4.59
N GLU A 166 15.68 -2.49 5.71
CA GLU A 166 16.22 -3.55 6.55
C GLU A 166 16.39 -4.89 5.78
N TYR A 167 15.50 -5.18 4.82
CA TYR A 167 15.64 -6.37 3.98
C TYR A 167 16.86 -6.27 3.05
N ASP A 168 17.17 -5.09 2.53
CA ASP A 168 18.36 -4.89 1.69
C ASP A 168 19.64 -5.06 2.51
N ILE A 169 19.64 -4.64 3.78
CA ILE A 169 20.73 -4.90 4.72
C ILE A 169 20.87 -6.41 4.96
N LEU A 170 19.76 -7.10 5.25
CA LEU A 170 19.74 -8.55 5.44
C LEU A 170 20.27 -9.30 4.21
N LYS A 171 19.89 -8.87 3.01
CA LYS A 171 20.40 -9.41 1.74
C LYS A 171 21.92 -9.20 1.62
N SER A 172 22.41 -8.00 1.92
CA SER A 172 23.85 -7.71 1.88
C SER A 172 24.63 -8.58 2.88
N ASP A 173 24.14 -8.69 4.11
CA ASP A 173 24.73 -9.52 5.16
C ASP A 173 24.73 -11.01 4.75
N LEU A 174 23.64 -11.49 4.16
CA LEU A 174 23.54 -12.87 3.69
C LEU A 174 24.58 -13.16 2.59
N LEU A 175 24.73 -12.25 1.63
CA LEU A 175 25.71 -12.39 0.55
C LEU A 175 27.14 -12.40 1.08
N GLU A 176 27.45 -11.57 2.09
CA GLU A 176 28.74 -11.56 2.77
C GLU A 176 29.04 -12.92 3.44
N ILE A 177 28.07 -13.47 4.18
CA ILE A 177 28.20 -14.76 4.87
C ILE A 177 28.35 -15.89 3.86
N LEU A 178 27.55 -15.90 2.79
CA LEU A 178 27.67 -16.87 1.70
C LEU A 178 29.09 -16.83 1.14
N GLN A 179 29.61 -15.66 0.77
CA GLN A 179 30.96 -15.55 0.20
C GLN A 179 32.06 -16.10 1.13
N LYS A 180 31.94 -15.88 2.44
CA LYS A 180 32.94 -16.33 3.42
C LYS A 180 32.85 -17.82 3.74
N CYS A 181 31.63 -18.35 3.84
CA CYS A 181 31.40 -19.70 4.36
C CYS A 181 31.11 -20.76 3.31
N ASN A 182 30.90 -20.39 2.05
CA ASN A 182 30.56 -21.34 0.99
C ASN A 182 31.57 -22.49 0.87
N GLN A 183 32.87 -22.16 0.91
CA GLN A 183 33.96 -23.13 0.71
C GLN A 183 34.45 -23.78 2.01
N ASN A 184 33.90 -23.40 3.17
CA ASN A 184 34.35 -23.95 4.44
C ASN A 184 33.73 -25.33 4.67
N SER A 185 34.58 -26.34 4.93
CA SER A 185 34.15 -27.71 5.23
C SER A 185 33.35 -27.77 6.53
N ASP A 186 33.75 -27.00 7.55
CA ASP A 186 33.03 -26.87 8.81
C ASP A 186 32.15 -25.61 8.77
N LEU A 187 30.96 -25.80 8.20
CA LEU A 187 30.01 -24.71 8.01
C LEU A 187 29.55 -24.10 9.35
N ASN A 188 29.37 -24.92 10.39
CA ASN A 188 28.93 -24.46 11.70
C ASN A 188 29.96 -23.49 12.32
N VAL A 189 31.23 -23.90 12.35
CA VAL A 189 32.31 -23.05 12.88
C VAL A 189 32.44 -21.74 12.08
N CYS A 190 32.31 -21.81 10.75
CA CYS A 190 32.37 -20.61 9.92
C CYS A 190 31.22 -19.65 10.21
N LEU A 191 29.99 -20.17 10.30
CA LEU A 191 28.81 -19.36 10.56
C LEU A 191 28.86 -18.74 11.95
N ASP A 192 29.33 -19.46 12.96
CA ASP A 192 29.50 -18.91 14.31
C ASP A 192 30.49 -17.74 14.37
N GLN A 193 31.48 -17.71 13.48
CA GLN A 193 32.46 -16.62 13.40
C GLN A 193 31.98 -15.41 12.60
N HIS A 194 31.02 -15.58 11.68
CA HIS A 194 30.67 -14.56 10.70
C HIS A 194 29.20 -14.11 10.73
N LYS A 195 28.29 -14.86 11.33
CA LYS A 195 26.90 -14.42 11.49
C LYS A 195 26.81 -13.21 12.42
N LYS A 196 25.84 -12.34 12.18
CA LYS A 196 25.58 -11.21 13.08
C LYS A 196 24.90 -11.67 14.36
N VAL A 197 24.91 -10.84 15.40
CA VAL A 197 24.39 -11.18 16.74
C VAL A 197 22.88 -11.43 16.75
N ASN A 198 22.13 -10.71 15.92
CA ASN A 198 20.69 -10.85 15.74
C ASN A 198 20.28 -12.03 14.83
N TRP A 199 21.26 -12.76 14.28
CA TRP A 199 21.00 -13.98 13.49
C TRP A 199 21.01 -15.20 14.41
N LYS A 200 19.89 -15.89 14.44
CA LYS A 200 19.66 -17.10 15.23
C LYS A 200 19.51 -18.29 14.29
N TYR A 201 19.95 -19.47 14.74
CA TYR A 201 19.75 -20.70 14.00
C TYR A 201 18.35 -21.26 14.27
N SER A 202 17.64 -21.68 13.22
CA SER A 202 16.25 -22.18 13.26
C SER A 202 15.20 -21.15 13.70
N GLU A 203 14.90 -21.03 14.98
CA GLU A 203 13.87 -20.13 15.53
C GLU A 203 14.51 -18.93 16.24
N CYS A 204 13.86 -17.76 16.27
CA CYS A 204 14.45 -16.57 16.89
C CYS A 204 14.71 -16.76 18.41
N GLY A 205 13.95 -17.62 19.09
CA GLY A 205 14.19 -17.97 20.49
C GLY A 205 15.30 -19.01 20.76
N SER A 206 15.90 -19.60 19.71
CA SER A 206 16.89 -20.68 19.84
C SER A 206 18.13 -20.39 19.01
N ASN A 207 19.31 -20.74 19.53
CA ASN A 207 20.56 -20.67 18.75
C ASN A 207 21.13 -22.08 18.50
N GLN A 208 20.24 -23.08 18.37
CA GLN A 208 20.65 -24.44 18.09
C GLN A 208 20.92 -24.61 16.58
N TYR A 209 22.18 -24.88 16.25
CA TYR A 209 22.57 -25.21 14.87
C TYR A 209 21.85 -26.47 14.38
N LYS A 210 21.25 -26.37 13.19
CA LYS A 210 20.60 -27.48 12.47
C LYS A 210 20.93 -27.34 10.99
N SER A 211 21.18 -28.44 10.30
CA SER A 211 21.46 -28.42 8.86
C SER A 211 20.99 -29.69 8.17
N GLU A 212 20.57 -29.56 6.91
CA GLU A 212 20.27 -30.66 6.00
C GLU A 212 21.16 -30.49 4.78
N GLY A 213 22.15 -31.36 4.62
CA GLY A 213 23.27 -31.11 3.71
C GLY A 213 24.01 -29.83 4.11
N ARG A 214 24.15 -28.88 3.18
CA ARG A 214 24.72 -27.54 3.43
C ARG A 214 23.64 -26.46 3.49
N THR A 215 22.38 -26.82 3.71
CA THR A 215 21.30 -25.86 3.94
C THR A 215 21.07 -25.65 5.44
N VAL A 216 21.03 -24.39 5.88
CA VAL A 216 20.87 -23.97 7.28
C VAL A 216 19.67 -23.03 7.43
N PRO A 217 18.74 -23.26 8.38
CA PRO A 217 17.64 -22.36 8.66
C PRO A 217 18.11 -21.21 9.57
N PHE A 218 17.64 -20.00 9.27
CA PHE A 218 17.90 -18.79 10.04
C PHE A 218 16.61 -18.08 10.44
N CYS A 219 16.67 -17.44 11.59
CA CYS A 219 15.73 -16.42 12.03
C CYS A 219 16.53 -15.15 12.35
N VAL A 220 16.20 -14.04 11.71
CA VAL A 220 16.85 -12.76 11.96
C VAL A 220 15.85 -11.81 12.61
N GLU A 221 16.18 -11.39 13.83
CA GLU A 221 15.41 -10.41 14.59
C GLU A 221 15.67 -9.02 13.99
N GLY A 222 14.61 -8.38 13.52
CA GLY A 222 14.66 -7.05 12.94
C GLY A 222 14.08 -5.95 13.81
N SER A 223 13.74 -4.83 13.18
CA SER A 223 13.08 -3.71 13.85
C SER A 223 11.68 -4.09 14.38
N LYS A 224 11.19 -3.31 15.33
CA LYS A 224 9.81 -3.46 15.84
C LYS A 224 8.82 -2.74 14.93
N ILE A 225 7.68 -3.36 14.70
CA ILE A 225 6.50 -2.77 14.09
C ILE A 225 5.31 -2.90 15.05
N LEU A 226 4.27 -2.08 14.88
CA LEU A 226 3.02 -2.34 15.57
C LEU A 226 2.24 -3.45 14.84
N ASP A 227 1.67 -4.39 15.59
CA ASP A 227 0.75 -5.39 15.07
C ASP A 227 -0.63 -4.78 14.76
N GLU A 228 -1.59 -5.63 14.38
CA GLU A 228 -2.98 -5.25 14.11
C GLU A 228 -3.73 -4.72 15.35
N PHE A 229 -3.25 -5.02 16.56
CA PHE A 229 -3.83 -4.60 17.82
C PHE A 229 -3.10 -3.40 18.43
N GLY A 230 -2.04 -2.92 17.77
CA GLY A 230 -1.21 -1.80 18.25
C GLY A 230 -0.16 -2.20 19.28
N ASN A 231 0.14 -3.49 19.46
CA ASN A 231 1.27 -3.94 20.28
C ASN A 231 2.54 -3.93 19.45
N ALA A 232 3.68 -3.67 20.09
CA ALA A 232 4.97 -3.83 19.43
C ALA A 232 5.26 -5.32 19.18
N ALA A 233 5.50 -5.67 17.93
CA ALA A 233 5.92 -6.99 17.46
C ALA A 233 7.28 -6.88 16.77
N ASP A 234 8.15 -7.86 17.01
CA ASP A 234 9.44 -7.96 16.32
C ASP A 234 9.23 -8.45 14.88
N VAL A 235 9.86 -7.79 13.91
CA VAL A 235 9.87 -8.27 12.53
C VAL A 235 10.89 -9.40 12.41
N GLU A 236 10.40 -10.64 12.41
CA GLU A 236 11.25 -11.84 12.34
C GLU A 236 11.37 -12.35 10.90
N TYR A 237 12.58 -12.27 10.34
CA TYR A 237 12.85 -12.83 9.02
C TYR A 237 13.22 -14.31 9.11
N LYS A 238 12.41 -15.19 8.52
CA LYS A 238 12.63 -16.65 8.57
C LYS A 238 12.89 -17.20 7.18
N PHE A 239 14.02 -17.86 7.01
CA PHE A 239 14.45 -18.40 5.72
C PHE A 239 15.46 -19.53 5.89
N ALA A 240 15.65 -20.33 4.85
CA ALA A 240 16.73 -21.30 4.75
C ALA A 240 17.79 -20.77 3.77
N VAL A 241 19.06 -21.04 4.04
CA VAL A 241 20.18 -20.63 3.18
C VAL A 241 20.93 -21.86 2.74
N ASP A 242 21.14 -21.99 1.43
CA ASP A 242 21.94 -23.06 0.84
C ASP A 242 23.37 -22.58 0.58
N PHE A 243 24.37 -23.30 1.12
CA PHE A 243 25.80 -23.01 0.97
C PHE A 243 26.43 -24.02 -0.01
N PRO A 244 26.38 -23.81 -1.33
CA PRO A 244 26.85 -24.77 -2.34
C PRO A 244 28.32 -25.19 -2.22
#